data_AF-A0A094R096-F1
#
_entry.id   AF-A0A094R096-F1
#
_cell.length_a   1.000
_cell.length_b   1.000
_cell.length_c   1.000
_cell.angle_alpha   90.00
_cell.angle_beta   90.00
_cell.angle_gamma   90.00
#
_symmetry.space_group_name_H-M   'P 1'
#
loop_
_entity.id
_entity.type
_entity.pdbx_description
1 polymer ?
#
loop_
_entity_poly.entity_id
_entity_poly.type
_entity_poly.pdbx_seq_one_letter_code
_entity_poly.pdbx_strand_id
1 'polypeptide(L)'
;MIIGQLVISSASIRVPAVTLNSNIAQGAQIRESDVTAVQVSVPNNENLISVPSDVVGKIATTDLFSGDLISVHSISTEFAADARNVSVPIRAGHLPQVSPGEKVDVWMTPSLDGVALPGPASLIIPNAVIAAAPEFIDAGMDTSVTILISQDQVQVLVQAMRDGVIDLVAIPVSGNEL
;
A
#
# COMPACT_ATOMS: atom_id res chain seq x y z
N MET A 1 -54.39 31.33 5.58
CA MET A 1 -53.66 30.50 4.61
C MET A 1 -52.44 29.96 5.33
N ILE A 2 -52.46 28.68 5.72
CA ILE A 2 -51.44 28.07 6.58
C ILE A 2 -50.34 27.54 5.68
N ILE A 3 -49.11 28.05 5.85
CA ILE A 3 -47.92 27.53 5.17
C ILE A 3 -47.41 26.35 6.02
N GLY A 4 -47.55 25.13 5.51
CA GLY A 4 -46.99 23.94 6.13
C GLY A 4 -45.50 23.82 5.81
N GLN A 5 -44.65 23.87 6.84
CA GLN A 5 -43.25 23.47 6.73
C GLN A 5 -43.16 21.95 6.76
N LEU A 6 -42.60 21.37 5.68
CA LEU A 6 -42.26 19.97 5.61
C LEU A 6 -40.95 19.75 6.38
N VAL A 7 -41.04 19.22 7.60
CA VAL A 7 -39.88 18.76 8.36
C VAL A 7 -39.48 17.39 7.82
N ILE A 8 -38.48 17.34 6.95
CA ILE A 8 -37.86 16.08 6.52
C ILE A 8 -36.91 15.66 7.65
N SER A 9 -37.39 14.77 8.51
CA SER A 9 -36.52 14.09 9.47
C SER A 9 -35.75 13.00 8.71
N SER A 10 -34.47 13.24 8.40
CA SER A 10 -33.59 12.17 7.95
C SER A 10 -33.29 11.27 9.14
N ALA A 11 -33.99 10.14 9.23
CA ALA A 11 -33.60 9.07 10.14
C ALA A 11 -32.23 8.54 9.67
N SER A 12 -31.16 8.99 10.33
CA SER A 12 -29.83 8.45 10.10
C SER A 12 -29.79 7.04 10.68
N ILE A 13 -29.93 6.03 9.82
CA ILE A 13 -29.75 4.63 10.21
C ILE A 13 -28.31 4.48 10.68
N ARG A 14 -28.15 4.22 11.97
CA ARG A 14 -26.84 3.89 12.56
C ARG A 14 -26.66 2.39 12.56
N VAL A 15 -25.46 1.96 12.22
CA VAL A 15 -25.08 0.56 12.16
C VAL A 15 -23.82 0.34 13.01
N PRO A 16 -23.70 -0.82 13.67
CA PRO A 16 -22.48 -1.18 14.38
C PRO A 16 -21.33 -1.32 13.38
N ALA A 17 -20.17 -0.78 13.74
CA ALA A 17 -18.92 -0.96 13.04
C ALA A 17 -17.76 -1.02 14.04
N VAL A 18 -16.69 -1.72 13.69
CA VAL A 18 -15.44 -1.73 14.45
C VAL A 18 -14.60 -0.55 14.02
N THR A 19 -14.08 0.19 15.00
CA THR A 19 -13.10 1.28 14.79
C THR A 19 -11.82 1.01 15.56
N LEU A 20 -10.73 1.63 15.09
CA LEU A 20 -9.42 1.56 15.74
C LEU A 20 -9.23 2.63 16.82
N ASN A 21 -8.63 2.24 17.94
CA ASN A 21 -8.22 3.11 19.05
C ASN A 21 -6.75 3.54 18.95
N SER A 22 -5.99 2.94 18.02
CA SER A 22 -4.56 3.16 17.82
C SER A 22 -4.17 2.91 16.37
N ASN A 23 -3.04 3.47 15.93
CA ASN A 23 -2.50 3.20 14.61
C ASN A 23 -1.93 1.77 14.54
N ILE A 24 -2.26 1.05 13.48
CA ILE A 24 -1.82 -0.32 13.20
C ILE A 24 -1.08 -0.31 11.86
N ALA A 25 0.19 -0.68 11.87
CA ALA A 25 0.98 -0.78 10.65
C ALA A 25 0.54 -2.00 9.81
N GLN A 26 0.71 -1.91 8.49
CA GLN A 26 0.57 -3.06 7.59
C GLN A 26 1.41 -4.25 8.10
N GLY A 27 0.81 -5.44 8.11
CA GLY A 27 1.44 -6.66 8.61
C GLY A 27 1.43 -6.79 10.14
N ALA A 28 0.97 -5.79 10.89
CA ALA A 28 0.78 -5.96 12.32
C ALA A 28 -0.49 -6.75 12.62
N GLN A 29 -0.43 -7.56 13.68
CA GLN A 29 -1.59 -8.26 14.21
C GLN A 29 -2.41 -7.31 15.09
N ILE A 30 -3.73 -7.29 14.88
CA ILE A 30 -4.68 -6.47 15.62
C ILE A 30 -4.97 -7.14 16.97
N ARG A 31 -4.83 -6.38 18.06
CA ARG A 31 -5.08 -6.84 19.44
C ARG A 31 -6.43 -6.34 19.93
N GLU A 32 -6.91 -6.93 21.03
CA GLU A 32 -8.16 -6.53 21.67
C GLU A 32 -8.14 -5.06 22.13
N SER A 33 -6.98 -4.54 22.57
CA SER A 33 -6.81 -3.13 22.95
C SER A 33 -7.00 -2.14 21.81
N ASP A 34 -6.82 -2.61 20.57
CA ASP A 34 -6.69 -1.74 19.41
C ASP A 34 -8.05 -1.39 18.80
N VAL A 35 -9.12 -2.08 19.22
CA VAL A 35 -10.44 -2.00 18.57
C VAL A 35 -11.55 -1.70 19.56
N THR A 36 -12.59 -1.04 19.08
CA THR A 36 -13.85 -0.87 19.80
C THR A 36 -15.04 -0.87 18.85
N ALA A 37 -16.23 -1.15 19.36
CA ALA A 37 -17.46 -1.07 18.59
C ALA A 37 -18.07 0.34 18.67
N VAL A 38 -18.43 0.91 17.53
CA VAL A 38 -19.07 2.23 17.40
C VAL A 38 -20.33 2.16 16.55
N GLN A 39 -21.20 3.15 16.71
CA GLN A 39 -22.43 3.30 15.92
C GLN A 39 -22.25 4.42 14.89
N VAL A 40 -22.14 4.05 13.62
CA VAL A 40 -21.85 4.97 12.52
C VAL A 40 -23.02 5.05 11.54
N SER A 41 -23.16 6.21 10.89
CA SER A 41 -24.11 6.42 9.79
C SER A 41 -23.32 6.52 8.50
N VAL A 42 -23.23 5.42 7.77
CA VAL A 42 -22.50 5.33 6.49
C VAL A 42 -23.46 4.97 5.35
N PRO A 43 -23.20 5.43 4.11
CA PRO A 43 -24.06 5.08 2.96
C PRO A 43 -24.07 3.58 2.61
N ASN A 44 -22.95 2.88 2.85
CA ASN A 44 -22.80 1.44 2.62
C ASN A 44 -22.02 0.81 3.79
N ASN A 45 -22.53 -0.32 4.31
CA ASN A 45 -21.95 -1.06 5.43
C ASN A 45 -21.59 -2.52 5.09
N GLU A 46 -21.78 -2.97 3.85
CA GLU A 46 -21.65 -4.39 3.46
C GLU A 46 -20.26 -4.97 3.76
N ASN A 47 -19.23 -4.12 3.65
CA ASN A 47 -17.83 -4.53 3.87
C ASN A 47 -17.31 -4.18 5.26
N LEU A 48 -18.11 -3.51 6.10
CA LEU A 48 -17.71 -3.15 7.46
C LEU A 48 -17.81 -4.35 8.39
N ILE A 49 -16.85 -4.47 9.29
CA ILE A 49 -16.91 -5.47 10.34
C ILE A 49 -17.64 -4.87 11.53
N SER A 50 -18.61 -5.61 12.08
CA SER A 50 -19.51 -5.11 13.13
C SER A 50 -19.12 -5.57 14.53
N VAL A 51 -18.27 -6.60 14.65
CA VAL A 51 -17.93 -7.25 15.93
C VAL A 51 -16.41 -7.20 16.15
N PRO A 52 -15.91 -6.61 17.26
CA PRO A 52 -14.47 -6.51 17.51
C PRO A 52 -13.75 -7.86 17.53
N SER A 53 -14.37 -8.91 18.10
CA SER A 53 -13.77 -10.25 18.16
C SER A 53 -13.50 -10.87 16.78
N ASP A 54 -14.18 -10.42 15.73
CA ASP A 54 -13.96 -10.89 14.35
C ASP A 54 -12.72 -10.26 13.71
N VAL A 55 -12.13 -9.26 14.36
CA VAL A 55 -10.91 -8.55 13.94
C VAL A 55 -9.70 -8.97 14.77
N VAL A 56 -9.90 -9.21 16.07
CA VAL A 56 -8.80 -9.57 16.99
C VAL A 56 -8.06 -10.80 16.47
N GLY A 57 -6.73 -10.68 16.39
CA GLY A 57 -5.85 -11.72 15.90
C GLY A 57 -5.61 -11.72 14.40
N LYS A 58 -6.35 -10.93 13.61
CA LYS A 58 -6.12 -10.73 12.17
C LYS A 58 -4.98 -9.75 11.92
N ILE A 59 -4.46 -9.78 10.71
CA ILE A 59 -3.30 -9.00 10.25
C ILE A 59 -3.80 -7.85 9.39
N ALA A 60 -3.35 -6.62 9.65
CA ALA A 60 -3.67 -5.47 8.82
C ALA A 60 -3.03 -5.62 7.42
N THR A 61 -3.81 -5.45 6.35
CA THR A 61 -3.34 -5.56 4.96
C THR A 61 -2.84 -4.24 4.39
N THR A 62 -3.06 -3.14 5.10
CA THR A 62 -2.58 -1.78 4.84
C THR A 62 -2.26 -1.11 6.17
N ASP A 63 -1.63 0.06 6.14
CA ASP A 63 -1.59 0.94 7.31
C ASP A 63 -3.02 1.39 7.65
N LEU A 64 -3.37 1.31 8.93
CA LEU A 64 -4.66 1.72 9.48
C LEU A 64 -4.43 2.69 10.64
N PHE A 65 -5.27 3.71 10.73
CA PHE A 65 -5.10 4.79 11.68
C PHE A 65 -6.20 4.79 12.74
N SER A 66 -5.88 5.39 13.90
CA SER A 66 -6.87 5.59 14.96
C SER A 66 -8.09 6.34 14.42
N GLY A 67 -9.28 5.81 14.68
CA GLY A 67 -10.56 6.32 14.18
C GLY A 67 -11.02 5.71 12.85
N ASP A 68 -10.16 4.97 12.14
CA ASP A 68 -10.57 4.26 10.93
C ASP A 68 -11.63 3.20 11.25
N LEU A 69 -12.52 2.98 10.29
CA LEU A 69 -13.46 1.86 10.32
C LEU A 69 -12.85 0.65 9.63
N ILE A 70 -12.97 -0.51 10.25
CA ILE A 70 -12.36 -1.75 9.75
C ILE A 70 -13.30 -2.41 8.74
N SER A 71 -12.74 -2.74 7.58
CA SER A 71 -13.42 -3.49 6.53
C SER A 71 -12.82 -4.88 6.32
N VAL A 72 -13.56 -5.77 5.65
CA VAL A 72 -13.07 -7.08 5.23
C VAL A 72 -11.83 -7.03 4.34
N HIS A 73 -11.57 -5.91 3.65
CA HIS A 73 -10.40 -5.73 2.79
C HIS A 73 -9.17 -5.19 3.54
N SER A 74 -9.36 -4.62 4.73
CA SER A 74 -8.29 -4.06 5.56
C SER A 74 -7.56 -5.09 6.42
N ILE A 75 -8.02 -6.34 6.42
CA ILE A 75 -7.50 -7.40 7.30
C ILE A 75 -7.40 -8.76 6.60
N SER A 76 -6.47 -9.59 7.07
CA SER A 76 -6.25 -10.96 6.62
C SER A 76 -6.10 -11.90 7.82
N THR A 77 -6.43 -13.18 7.65
CA THR A 77 -6.17 -14.22 8.66
C THR A 77 -4.73 -14.73 8.64
N GLU A 78 -4.02 -14.52 7.53
CA GLU A 78 -2.68 -15.04 7.30
C GLU A 78 -1.77 -13.97 6.72
N PHE A 79 -0.47 -14.08 7.02
CA PHE A 79 0.54 -13.35 6.28
C PHE A 79 0.56 -13.91 4.84
N ALA A 80 0.78 -13.04 3.86
CA ALA A 80 1.05 -13.50 2.50
C ALA A 80 2.35 -14.30 2.52
N ALA A 81 2.24 -15.63 2.51
CA ALA A 81 3.39 -16.53 2.66
C ALA A 81 4.45 -16.25 1.59
N ASP A 82 4.00 -16.00 0.35
CA ASP A 82 4.86 -15.88 -0.82
C ASP A 82 5.10 -14.44 -1.28
N ALA A 83 4.70 -13.41 -0.52
CA ALA A 83 4.86 -12.01 -0.94
C ALA A 83 5.64 -11.19 0.09
N ARG A 84 6.50 -10.28 -0.37
CA ARG A 84 7.34 -9.43 0.48
C ARG A 84 7.34 -7.99 -0.04
N ASN A 85 7.10 -7.06 0.89
CA ASN A 85 7.33 -5.64 0.65
C ASN A 85 8.82 -5.35 0.80
N VAL A 86 9.43 -4.76 -0.22
CA VAL A 86 10.84 -4.37 -0.21
C VAL A 86 10.93 -2.89 -0.55
N SER A 87 11.59 -2.13 0.32
CA SER A 87 11.91 -0.73 0.06
C SER A 87 13.10 -0.66 -0.90
N VAL A 88 12.92 0.01 -2.03
CA VAL A 88 13.91 0.19 -3.09
C VAL A 88 14.34 1.65 -3.11
N PRO A 89 15.62 1.95 -2.89
CA PRO A 89 16.13 3.31 -3.02
C PRO A 89 16.18 3.71 -4.49
N ILE A 90 15.66 4.90 -4.80
CA ILE A 90 15.61 5.45 -6.15
C ILE A 90 16.35 6.79 -6.15
N ARG A 91 17.30 6.94 -7.07
CA ARG A 91 18.07 8.18 -7.22
C ARG A 91 17.20 9.34 -7.69
N ALA A 92 17.59 10.54 -7.32
CA ALA A 92 17.02 11.79 -7.82
C ALA A 92 16.81 11.75 -9.36
N GLY A 93 15.57 12.01 -9.79
CA GLY A 93 15.19 12.04 -11.21
C GLY A 93 14.96 10.68 -11.89
N HIS A 94 15.14 9.56 -11.19
CA HIS A 94 14.97 8.21 -11.76
C HIS A 94 13.61 7.56 -11.45
N LEU A 95 12.81 8.14 -10.56
CA LEU A 95 11.48 7.62 -10.23
C LEU A 95 10.47 7.97 -11.34
N PRO A 96 9.92 7.00 -12.09
CA PRO A 96 8.79 7.26 -12.96
C PRO A 96 7.56 7.71 -12.16
N GLN A 97 6.60 8.37 -12.83
CA GLN A 97 5.29 8.62 -12.25
C GLN A 97 4.57 7.28 -12.05
N VAL A 98 4.40 6.88 -10.79
CA VAL A 98 3.74 5.63 -10.42
C VAL A 98 2.85 5.80 -9.20
N SER A 99 1.79 5.01 -9.13
CA SER A 99 0.83 4.96 -8.02
C SER A 99 0.78 3.57 -7.38
N PRO A 100 0.40 3.45 -6.10
CA PRO A 100 0.13 2.15 -5.48
C PRO A 100 -0.83 1.29 -6.32
N GLY A 101 -0.50 0.01 -6.48
CA GLY A 101 -1.25 -0.95 -7.31
C GLY A 101 -0.78 -1.04 -8.77
N GLU A 102 -0.01 -0.07 -9.27
CA GLU A 102 0.59 -0.15 -10.60
C GLU A 102 1.75 -1.13 -10.66
N LYS A 103 2.14 -1.51 -11.89
CA LYS A 103 3.25 -2.44 -12.15
C LYS A 103 4.44 -1.73 -12.75
N VAL A 104 5.62 -2.16 -12.31
CA VAL A 104 6.92 -1.72 -12.84
C VAL A 104 7.80 -2.92 -13.12
N ASP A 105 8.70 -2.76 -14.07
CA ASP A 105 9.85 -3.64 -14.24
C ASP A 105 11.03 -3.08 -13.44
N VAL A 106 11.70 -3.95 -12.69
CA VAL A 106 12.89 -3.58 -11.90
C VAL A 106 14.14 -3.95 -12.70
N TRP A 107 14.95 -2.95 -12.99
CA TRP A 107 16.21 -3.09 -13.70
C TRP A 107 17.39 -2.79 -12.78
N MET A 108 18.52 -3.46 -13.04
CA MET A 108 19.78 -3.19 -12.35
C MET A 108 20.87 -2.85 -13.36
N THR A 109 21.57 -1.76 -13.11
CA THR A 109 22.81 -1.38 -13.80
C THR A 109 24.00 -1.55 -12.84
N PRO A 110 24.98 -2.42 -13.13
CA PRO A 110 26.10 -2.66 -12.22
C PRO A 110 26.85 -1.37 -11.85
N SER A 111 27.13 -1.16 -10.56
CA SER A 111 27.89 -0.01 -10.08
C SER A 111 29.38 -0.26 -10.23
N LEU A 112 30.13 0.82 -10.43
CA LEU A 112 31.57 0.81 -10.66
C LEU A 112 32.35 1.35 -9.48
N ASP A 113 32.32 0.67 -8.34
CA ASP A 113 33.40 0.91 -7.39
C ASP A 113 34.69 0.28 -7.96
N GLY A 114 35.46 1.09 -8.70
CA GLY A 114 36.82 0.76 -9.17
C GLY A 114 36.97 0.21 -10.59
N VAL A 115 35.97 0.31 -11.48
CA VAL A 115 36.07 -0.11 -12.90
C VAL A 115 35.61 1.05 -13.83
N ALA A 116 36.08 1.09 -15.08
CA ALA A 116 35.95 2.26 -15.96
C ALA A 116 34.60 2.42 -16.70
N LEU A 117 33.77 1.37 -16.86
CA LEU A 117 32.46 1.46 -17.52
C LEU A 117 31.44 0.47 -16.92
N PRO A 118 30.23 0.89 -16.49
CA PRO A 118 29.25 -0.01 -15.90
C PRO A 118 28.79 -1.00 -16.95
N GLY A 119 28.53 -2.24 -16.53
CA GLY A 119 27.91 -3.24 -17.39
C GLY A 119 26.54 -2.76 -17.89
N PRO A 120 25.98 -3.37 -18.95
CA PRO A 120 24.65 -2.99 -19.43
C PRO A 120 23.59 -3.24 -18.34
N ALA A 121 22.52 -2.44 -18.36
CA ALA A 121 21.37 -2.67 -17.51
C ALA A 121 20.71 -4.03 -17.85
N SER A 122 20.22 -4.72 -16.82
CA SER A 122 19.52 -5.99 -16.95
C SER A 122 18.21 -5.98 -16.16
N LEU A 123 17.15 -6.55 -16.76
CA LEU A 123 15.88 -6.78 -16.08
C LEU A 123 16.06 -7.87 -15.02
N ILE A 124 15.77 -7.57 -13.76
CA ILE A 124 15.93 -8.51 -12.65
C ILE A 124 14.59 -8.99 -12.10
N ILE A 125 13.55 -8.14 -12.11
CA ILE A 125 12.21 -8.51 -11.66
C ILE A 125 11.19 -7.91 -12.63
N PRO A 126 10.48 -8.72 -13.41
CA PRO A 126 9.37 -8.23 -14.22
C PRO A 126 8.12 -8.03 -13.36
N ASN A 127 7.29 -7.05 -13.72
CA ASN A 127 5.93 -6.86 -13.17
C ASN A 127 5.82 -6.78 -11.64
N ALA A 128 6.79 -6.18 -10.96
CA ALA A 128 6.68 -5.87 -9.53
C ALA A 128 5.53 -4.88 -9.29
N VAL A 129 4.78 -5.05 -8.19
CA VAL A 129 3.65 -4.16 -7.87
C VAL A 129 4.13 -3.06 -6.94
N ILE A 130 3.75 -1.81 -7.19
CA ILE A 130 3.98 -0.71 -6.25
C ILE A 130 3.06 -0.90 -5.04
N ALA A 131 3.64 -1.19 -3.88
CA ALA A 131 2.91 -1.29 -2.62
C ALA A 131 2.70 0.09 -2.00
N ALA A 132 3.73 0.94 -2.04
CA ALA A 132 3.66 2.32 -1.59
C ALA A 132 4.64 3.18 -2.39
N ALA A 133 4.20 4.39 -2.74
CA ALA A 133 5.01 5.41 -3.40
C ALA A 133 4.97 6.71 -2.57
N PRO A 134 6.01 7.56 -2.66
CA PRO A 134 6.00 8.85 -1.98
C PRO A 134 4.86 9.74 -2.50
N GLU A 135 4.12 10.39 -1.59
CA GLU A 135 3.04 11.32 -1.95
C GLU A 135 3.55 12.57 -2.69
N PHE A 136 4.81 12.96 -2.41
CA PHE A 136 5.48 14.07 -3.03
C PHE A 136 6.86 13.63 -3.53
N ILE A 137 7.15 13.94 -4.80
CA ILE A 137 8.44 13.63 -5.44
C ILE A 137 9.19 14.95 -5.64
N ASP A 138 10.32 15.10 -4.94
CA ASP A 138 11.32 16.10 -5.27
C ASP A 138 12.34 15.48 -6.24
N ALA A 139 12.32 15.91 -7.49
CA ALA A 139 13.21 15.37 -8.52
C ALA A 139 14.71 15.59 -8.23
N GLY A 140 15.06 16.50 -7.31
CA GLY A 140 16.44 16.75 -6.89
C GLY A 140 16.94 15.88 -5.75
N MET A 141 16.07 15.05 -5.15
CA MET A 141 16.39 14.28 -3.95
C MET A 141 16.21 12.78 -4.20
N ASP A 142 17.08 11.98 -3.59
CA ASP A 142 16.90 10.53 -3.52
C ASP A 142 15.63 10.21 -2.71
N THR A 143 14.93 9.15 -3.12
CA THR A 143 13.68 8.71 -2.49
C THR A 143 13.65 7.19 -2.38
N SER A 144 12.55 6.64 -1.86
CA SER A 144 12.33 5.20 -1.81
C SER A 144 10.90 4.86 -2.21
N VAL A 145 10.75 3.73 -2.90
CA VAL A 145 9.44 3.15 -3.23
C VAL A 145 9.38 1.77 -2.60
N THR A 146 8.21 1.39 -2.08
CA THR A 146 7.99 0.02 -1.61
C THR A 146 7.33 -0.78 -2.71
N ILE A 147 7.95 -1.89 -3.09
CA ILE A 147 7.40 -2.84 -4.07
C ILE A 147 7.04 -4.15 -3.40
N LEU A 148 5.95 -4.76 -3.87
CA LEU A 148 5.53 -6.10 -3.53
C LEU A 148 6.08 -7.06 -4.60
N ILE A 149 6.90 -8.01 -4.15
CA ILE A 149 7.51 -9.06 -4.97
C ILE A 149 7.29 -10.42 -4.34
N SER A 150 7.56 -11.51 -5.08
CA SER A 150 7.49 -12.84 -4.50
C SER A 150 8.68 -13.13 -3.57
N GLN A 151 8.49 -14.02 -2.59
CA GLN A 151 9.52 -14.32 -1.58
C GLN A 151 10.84 -14.81 -2.20
N ASP A 152 10.77 -15.59 -3.27
CA ASP A 152 11.94 -16.12 -4.00
C ASP A 152 12.72 -15.04 -4.76
N GLN A 153 12.10 -13.91 -5.08
CA GLN A 153 12.74 -12.76 -5.76
C GLN A 153 13.52 -11.86 -4.80
N VAL A 154 13.26 -11.94 -3.49
CA VAL A 154 13.86 -11.03 -2.49
C VAL A 154 15.38 -11.08 -2.50
N GLN A 155 15.95 -12.28 -2.58
CA GLN A 155 17.41 -12.43 -2.58
C GLN A 155 18.05 -11.73 -3.78
N VAL A 156 17.47 -11.89 -4.97
CA VAL A 156 17.97 -11.25 -6.21
C VAL A 156 17.92 -9.73 -6.08
N LEU A 157 16.81 -9.16 -5.61
CA LEU A 157 16.68 -7.72 -5.46
C LEU A 157 17.66 -7.14 -4.42
N VAL A 158 17.80 -7.80 -3.28
CA VAL A 158 18.70 -7.34 -2.21
C VAL A 158 20.17 -7.36 -2.65
N GLN A 159 20.58 -8.35 -3.43
CA GLN A 159 21.93 -8.37 -4.02
C GLN A 159 22.08 -7.29 -5.09
N ALA A 160 21.11 -7.14 -5.98
CA ALA A 160 21.13 -6.13 -7.02
C ALA A 160 21.26 -4.69 -6.47
N MET A 161 20.60 -4.38 -5.35
CA MET A 161 20.73 -3.10 -4.65
C MET A 161 22.13 -2.84 -4.05
N ARG A 162 22.93 -3.89 -3.84
CA ARG A 162 24.32 -3.79 -3.36
C ARG A 162 25.31 -3.68 -4.50
N ASP A 163 25.04 -4.40 -5.58
CA ASP A 163 25.94 -4.54 -6.72
C ASP A 163 25.75 -3.43 -7.75
N GLY A 164 24.66 -2.67 -7.67
CA GLY A 164 24.29 -1.74 -8.73
C GLY A 164 23.29 -0.66 -8.36
N VAL A 165 22.92 0.08 -9.41
CA VAL A 165 21.85 1.06 -9.44
C VAL A 165 20.55 0.35 -9.79
N ILE A 166 19.49 0.60 -9.03
CA ILE A 166 18.15 0.13 -9.38
C ILE A 166 17.39 1.24 -10.08
N ASP A 167 16.76 0.88 -11.19
CA ASP A 167 15.82 1.72 -11.92
C ASP A 167 14.46 1.01 -11.97
N LEU A 168 13.38 1.78 -11.80
CA LEU A 168 12.02 1.30 -12.02
C LEU A 168 11.54 1.78 -13.38
N VAL A 169 11.09 0.86 -14.21
CA VAL A 169 10.55 1.17 -15.54
C VAL A 169 9.04 0.95 -15.49
N ALA A 170 8.27 2.03 -15.65
CA ALA A 170 6.81 1.96 -15.64
C ALA A 170 6.30 1.14 -16.83
N ILE A 171 5.34 0.26 -16.57
CA ILE A 171 4.65 -0.51 -17.60
C ILE A 171 3.38 0.27 -17.98
N PRO A 172 3.29 0.86 -19.18
CA PRO A 172 2.12 1.61 -19.58
C PRO A 172 0.91 0.68 -19.68
N VAL A 173 -0.22 1.10 -19.09
CA VAL A 173 -1.50 0.44 -19.32
C VAL A 173 -1.96 0.75 -20.74
N SER A 174 -2.33 -0.28 -21.50
CA SER A 174 -2.84 -0.11 -22.87
C SER A 174 -4.12 0.74 -22.81
N GLY A 175 -4.06 1.98 -23.31
CA GLY A 175 -5.16 2.95 -23.26
C GLY A 175 -4.73 4.40 -23.07
N ASN A 176 -3.50 4.65 -22.64
CA ASN A 176 -2.88 5.98 -22.60
C ASN A 176 -1.90 6.13 -23.77
N GLU A 177 -2.43 6.23 -24.99
CA GLU A 177 -1.67 6.83 -26.09
C GLU A 177 -1.62 8.35 -25.86
N LEU A 178 -0.42 8.92 -25.87
CA LEU A 178 -0.20 10.37 -25.85
C LEU A 178 -0.68 11.01 -27.16
#